data_AF-A0A0G0XP84-F1
#
_entry.id   AF-A0A0G0XP84-F1
#
_cell.length_a   1.000
_cell.length_b   1.000
_cell.length_c   1.000
_cell.angle_alpha   90.00
_cell.angle_beta   90.00
_cell.angle_gamma   90.00
#
_symmetry.space_group_name_H-M   'P 1'
#
loop_
_entity.id
_entity.type
_entity.pdbx_description
1 polymer ?
#
loop_
_entity_poly.entity_id
_entity_poly.type
_entity_poly.pdbx_seq_one_letter_code
_entity_poly.pdbx_strand_id
1 'polypeptide(L)'
;MAVGVDTNDSSVTVGNLVSAVKLYDGDSGALISETPSSNNLNSTTGTIVFNNLAWNIPAGQTKKLLVKTNLSSNAPSGSNDYFSFDINTTSDVSAVDNNSATVNAGNSDPNSNTTGTVKVTVASAGTLAVSLAPSNPISAPVYWGQADTEFTNLRIRSTNEAFLIERLNVFNLGDTKADVLANVDQVKLTYTNKAGTSLTSVGSFNQDTRPSVSFGFTGDNRPYIPKDSSADIKVTALMKTKAQGATSEVNFSIDFSGVNADEFRAVGEGSGTVIAGDTSGSTIDDLSGNNMYAYRAFPKVEQISLSSGTPIGTKDVLKFKITVMGLSDSKILFDDPASVGLKFEAVASGGTDADLVINLYDADSGALYASQQTQVNSVQDSPTVNASISFTDWEQDVEITGGQSKTFRVEVAFQNFLQTNDYFQLVMRDEASQITYVDGARSGEDQMVTNVASIFKSLPMNGPIFVTP
;
A
#
# COMPACT_ATOMS: atom_id res chain seq x y z
N MET A 1 6.56 -48.61 8.04
CA MET A 1 7.08 -47.30 7.59
C MET A 1 8.39 -47.01 8.31
N ALA A 2 9.45 -46.67 7.58
CA ALA A 2 10.72 -46.26 8.14
C ALA A 2 10.80 -44.72 8.24
N VAL A 3 11.51 -44.20 9.25
CA VAL A 3 11.84 -42.78 9.41
C VAL A 3 13.35 -42.66 9.60
N GLY A 4 14.01 -41.65 9.03
CA GLY A 4 15.47 -41.46 9.13
C GLY A 4 15.91 -40.00 9.03
N VAL A 5 17.04 -39.65 9.66
CA VAL A 5 17.78 -38.37 9.48
C VAL A 5 18.88 -38.54 8.43
N ASP A 6 19.14 -37.49 7.64
CA ASP A 6 20.07 -37.57 6.49
C ASP A 6 21.47 -36.97 6.75
N THR A 7 21.78 -36.57 7.98
CA THR A 7 23.09 -36.01 8.33
C THR A 7 23.60 -36.61 9.64
N ASN A 8 24.93 -36.68 9.80
CA ASN A 8 25.63 -37.14 11.01
C ASN A 8 25.46 -36.15 12.19
N ASP A 9 24.22 -35.74 12.46
CA ASP A 9 23.92 -34.93 13.61
C ASP A 9 23.64 -35.80 14.83
N SER A 10 24.33 -35.50 15.93
CA SER A 10 24.24 -36.24 17.19
C SER A 10 23.38 -35.55 18.24
N SER A 11 22.89 -34.34 17.96
CA SER A 11 22.14 -33.50 18.91
C SER A 11 20.62 -33.67 18.82
N VAL A 12 20.08 -34.02 17.65
CA VAL A 12 18.65 -34.32 17.45
C VAL A 12 18.48 -35.66 16.75
N THR A 13 17.86 -36.61 17.45
CA THR A 13 17.58 -37.95 16.92
C THR A 13 16.18 -38.05 16.34
N VAL A 14 15.94 -38.98 15.40
CA VAL A 14 14.59 -39.24 14.87
C VAL A 14 13.58 -39.54 16.00
N GLY A 15 13.97 -40.40 16.94
CA GLY A 15 13.14 -40.77 18.09
C GLY A 15 12.86 -39.63 19.06
N ASN A 16 13.74 -38.62 19.13
CA ASN A 16 13.48 -37.42 19.93
C ASN A 16 12.75 -36.33 19.15
N LEU A 17 12.89 -36.27 17.82
CA LEU A 17 12.29 -35.27 16.96
C LEU A 17 10.82 -35.54 16.68
N VAL A 18 10.43 -36.81 16.50
CA VAL A 18 9.06 -37.20 16.14
C VAL A 18 8.33 -37.69 17.39
N SER A 19 7.41 -36.87 17.92
CA SER A 19 6.69 -37.17 19.16
C SER A 19 5.42 -38.00 18.94
N ALA A 20 4.81 -37.90 17.77
CA ALA A 20 3.67 -38.74 17.38
C ALA A 20 3.59 -38.86 15.86
N VAL A 21 3.03 -39.97 15.37
CA VAL A 21 2.77 -40.21 13.94
C VAL A 21 1.34 -40.69 13.76
N LYS A 22 0.65 -40.09 12.80
CA LYS A 22 -0.77 -40.33 12.49
C LYS A 22 -0.95 -40.56 11.00
N LEU A 23 -1.94 -41.36 10.64
CA LEU A 23 -2.34 -41.63 9.27
C LEU A 23 -3.67 -40.97 8.95
N TYR A 24 -3.75 -40.33 7.80
CA TYR A 24 -4.94 -39.69 7.25
C TYR A 24 -5.20 -40.16 5.83
N ASP A 25 -6.46 -40.19 5.43
CA ASP A 25 -6.87 -40.33 4.05
C ASP A 25 -6.52 -39.01 3.35
N GLY A 26 -5.60 -39.06 2.40
CA GLY A 26 -5.03 -37.87 1.75
C GLY A 26 -5.97 -37.19 0.77
N ASP A 27 -7.05 -37.84 0.36
CA ASP A 27 -8.04 -37.27 -0.56
C ASP A 27 -9.17 -36.57 0.20
N SER A 28 -9.62 -37.14 1.32
CA SER A 28 -10.69 -36.58 2.16
C SER A 28 -10.20 -35.79 3.38
N GLY A 29 -8.95 -35.97 3.79
CA GLY A 29 -8.40 -35.44 5.04
C GLY A 29 -8.89 -36.16 6.30
N ALA A 30 -9.66 -37.25 6.18
CA ALA A 30 -10.18 -37.99 7.31
C ALA A 30 -9.07 -38.73 8.07
N LEU A 31 -9.15 -38.77 9.40
CA LEU A 31 -8.23 -39.53 10.24
C LEU A 31 -8.44 -41.04 10.02
N ILE A 32 -7.37 -41.77 9.69
CA ILE A 32 -7.37 -43.23 9.56
C ILE A 32 -6.94 -43.88 10.87
N SER A 33 -5.81 -43.42 11.42
CA SER A 33 -5.30 -43.92 12.70
C SER A 33 -4.46 -42.87 13.40
N GLU A 34 -4.71 -42.70 14.69
CA GLU A 34 -4.00 -41.74 15.54
C GLU A 34 -2.80 -42.36 16.28
N THR A 35 -2.78 -43.68 16.44
CA THR A 35 -1.77 -44.35 17.27
C THR A 35 -1.19 -45.56 16.53
N PRO A 36 0.13 -45.62 16.35
CA PRO A 36 0.76 -46.79 15.75
C PRO A 36 0.67 -48.00 16.69
N SER A 37 0.55 -49.19 16.11
CA SER A 37 0.58 -50.45 16.85
C SER A 37 1.97 -50.81 17.37
N SER A 38 3.02 -50.26 16.75
CA SER A 38 4.40 -50.30 17.25
C SER A 38 5.15 -49.06 16.78
N ASN A 39 5.93 -48.47 17.68
CA ASN A 39 6.79 -47.33 17.40
C ASN A 39 8.21 -47.63 17.90
N ASN A 40 9.11 -47.97 16.98
CA ASN A 40 10.51 -48.31 17.26
C ASN A 40 11.45 -47.25 16.68
N LEU A 41 11.08 -45.97 16.78
CA LEU A 41 11.99 -44.87 16.47
C LEU A 41 13.20 -44.89 17.41
N ASN A 42 14.39 -44.78 16.83
CA ASN A 42 15.67 -44.77 17.53
C ASN A 42 16.48 -43.50 17.20
N SER A 43 17.77 -43.52 17.52
CA SER A 43 18.63 -42.35 17.36
C SER A 43 18.79 -41.87 15.90
N THR A 44 18.83 -42.79 14.94
CA THR A 44 19.17 -42.49 13.54
C THR A 44 18.04 -42.84 12.58
N THR A 45 17.29 -43.90 12.86
CA THR A 45 16.17 -44.35 12.06
C THR A 45 15.05 -44.93 12.92
N GLY A 46 14.06 -45.56 12.32
CA GLY A 46 13.23 -46.53 13.02
C GLY A 46 11.97 -46.89 12.27
N THR A 47 11.25 -47.89 12.79
CA THR A 47 10.07 -48.44 12.13
C THR A 47 8.82 -48.12 12.93
N ILE A 48 7.82 -47.61 12.23
CA ILE A 48 6.47 -47.37 12.74
C ILE A 48 5.54 -48.32 11.99
N VAL A 49 4.74 -49.06 12.76
CA VAL A 49 3.77 -50.02 12.25
C VAL A 49 2.38 -49.55 12.64
N PHE A 50 1.49 -49.55 11.66
CA PHE A 50 0.05 -49.44 11.86
C PHE A 50 -0.57 -50.74 11.38
N ASN A 51 -1.49 -51.31 12.15
CA ASN A 51 -2.25 -52.50 11.78
C ASN A 51 -3.74 -52.25 11.96
N ASN A 52 -4.57 -53.17 11.46
CA ASN A 52 -6.02 -53.13 11.60
C ASN A 52 -6.64 -51.78 11.20
N LEU A 53 -6.10 -51.18 10.13
CA LEU A 53 -6.56 -49.89 9.64
C LEU A 53 -7.98 -50.03 9.07
N ALA A 54 -8.93 -49.28 9.61
CA ALA A 54 -10.29 -49.19 9.06
C ALA A 54 -10.32 -48.28 7.81
N TRP A 55 -9.46 -48.58 6.84
CA TRP A 55 -9.28 -47.79 5.63
C TRP A 55 -9.60 -48.62 4.39
N ASN A 56 -10.75 -48.34 3.79
CA ASN A 56 -11.24 -49.08 2.63
C ASN A 56 -10.89 -48.35 1.33
N ILE A 57 -10.33 -49.09 0.38
CA ILE A 57 -10.07 -48.66 -1.00
C ILE A 57 -11.01 -49.45 -1.91
N PRO A 58 -12.04 -48.82 -2.51
CA PRO A 58 -12.95 -49.54 -3.40
C PRO A 58 -12.23 -50.12 -4.63
N ALA A 59 -12.74 -51.22 -5.18
CA ALA A 59 -12.17 -51.86 -6.35
C ALA A 59 -12.07 -50.89 -7.54
N GLY A 60 -10.92 -50.85 -8.19
CA GLY A 60 -10.63 -49.98 -9.34
C GLY A 60 -10.37 -48.51 -8.98
N GLN A 61 -10.44 -48.13 -7.70
CA GLN A 61 -10.11 -46.78 -7.22
C GLN A 61 -8.69 -46.75 -6.65
N THR A 62 -8.10 -45.56 -6.65
CA THR A 62 -6.87 -45.26 -5.91
C THR A 62 -7.21 -44.31 -4.76
N LYS A 63 -6.42 -44.39 -3.68
CA LYS A 63 -6.47 -43.45 -2.57
C LYS A 63 -5.07 -43.04 -2.15
N LYS A 64 -4.93 -41.82 -1.63
CA LYS A 64 -3.67 -41.34 -1.05
C LYS A 64 -3.64 -41.59 0.45
N LEU A 65 -2.49 -42.06 0.95
CA LEU A 65 -2.21 -42.10 2.38
C LEU A 65 -1.36 -40.89 2.75
N LEU A 66 -1.80 -40.11 3.73
CA LEU A 66 -1.07 -38.95 4.25
C LEU A 66 -0.53 -39.27 5.64
N VAL A 67 0.79 -39.18 5.78
CA VAL A 67 1.48 -39.29 7.07
C VAL A 67 1.62 -37.91 7.67
N LYS A 68 1.15 -37.72 8.91
CA LYS A 68 1.36 -36.50 9.66
C LYS A 68 2.09 -36.82 10.95
N THR A 69 3.00 -35.93 11.35
CA THR A 69 3.72 -36.06 12.60
C THR A 69 3.60 -34.82 13.46
N ASN A 70 3.67 -35.05 14.76
CA ASN A 70 4.00 -34.00 15.70
C ASN A 70 5.51 -34.00 15.86
N LEU A 71 6.10 -32.82 15.75
CA LEU A 71 7.51 -32.62 16.06
C LEU A 71 7.65 -32.31 17.56
N SER A 72 8.76 -32.73 18.13
CA SER A 72 9.20 -32.28 19.45
C SER A 72 9.54 -30.79 19.41
N SER A 73 9.61 -30.16 20.58
CA SER A 73 10.10 -28.78 20.73
C SER A 73 11.63 -28.69 20.74
N ASN A 74 12.35 -29.74 20.35
CA ASN A 74 13.81 -29.71 20.30
C ASN A 74 14.25 -28.76 19.17
N ALA A 75 15.23 -27.90 19.48
CA ALA A 75 15.82 -27.04 18.48
C ALA A 75 16.56 -27.89 17.43
N PRO A 76 16.43 -27.58 16.12
CA PRO A 76 17.19 -28.25 15.10
C PRO A 76 18.70 -28.08 15.29
N SER A 77 19.42 -29.04 14.74
CA SER A 77 20.86 -29.12 14.81
C SER A 77 21.55 -28.24 13.75
N GLY A 78 21.29 -26.93 13.84
CA GLY A 78 21.74 -25.94 12.86
C GLY A 78 20.59 -25.19 12.22
N SER A 79 20.71 -24.83 10.93
CA SER A 79 19.64 -24.10 10.22
C SER A 79 18.41 -24.97 10.01
N ASN A 80 18.61 -26.24 9.66
CA ASN A 80 17.55 -27.17 9.32
C ASN A 80 17.92 -28.60 9.75
N ASP A 81 16.94 -29.33 10.29
CA ASP A 81 16.95 -30.78 10.31
C ASP A 81 16.11 -31.33 9.16
N TYR A 82 16.41 -32.56 8.75
CA TYR A 82 15.63 -33.27 7.76
C TYR A 82 15.25 -34.64 8.28
N PHE A 83 14.01 -35.02 8.04
CA PHE A 83 13.58 -36.41 8.17
C PHE A 83 12.75 -36.82 6.96
N SER A 84 12.72 -38.12 6.69
CA SER A 84 11.93 -38.69 5.60
C SER A 84 11.07 -39.84 6.11
N PHE A 85 9.98 -40.13 5.40
CA PHE A 85 9.19 -41.34 5.59
C PHE A 85 9.40 -42.27 4.42
N ASP A 86 9.42 -43.56 4.69
CA ASP A 86 9.52 -44.55 3.64
C ASP A 86 8.76 -45.84 3.94
N ILE A 87 8.47 -46.61 2.89
CA ILE A 87 7.91 -47.96 2.98
C ILE A 87 9.02 -48.90 2.57
N ASN A 88 9.66 -49.58 3.52
CA ASN A 88 10.88 -50.36 3.26
C ASN A 88 10.70 -51.46 2.20
N THR A 89 9.55 -52.13 2.15
CA THR A 89 9.23 -53.12 1.12
C THR A 89 7.75 -53.09 0.74
N THR A 90 7.40 -53.57 -0.45
CA THR A 90 5.99 -53.67 -0.88
C THR A 90 5.15 -54.58 0.03
N SER A 91 5.77 -55.55 0.71
CA SER A 91 5.13 -56.39 1.72
C SER A 91 4.78 -55.67 3.02
N ASP A 92 5.37 -54.51 3.30
CA ASP A 92 5.04 -53.71 4.49
C ASP A 92 3.71 -52.98 4.35
N VAL A 93 3.14 -52.96 3.14
CA VAL A 93 1.78 -52.50 2.87
C VAL A 93 0.97 -53.67 2.36
N SER A 94 0.16 -54.22 3.25
CA SER A 94 -0.78 -55.29 2.95
C SER A 94 -2.21 -54.86 3.28
N ALA A 95 -3.13 -55.35 2.47
CA ALA A 95 -4.57 -55.25 2.68
C ALA A 95 -5.19 -56.64 2.52
N VAL A 96 -6.45 -56.76 2.92
CA VAL A 96 -7.25 -57.98 2.73
C VAL A 96 -8.38 -57.62 1.79
N ASP A 97 -8.54 -58.38 0.71
CA ASP A 97 -9.66 -58.19 -0.22
C ASP A 97 -10.96 -58.85 0.32
N ASN A 98 -12.05 -58.71 -0.42
CA ASN A 98 -13.35 -59.28 -0.03
C ASN A 98 -13.38 -60.81 0.01
N ASN A 99 -12.35 -61.48 -0.53
CA ASN A 99 -12.19 -62.93 -0.53
C ASN A 99 -11.25 -63.40 0.59
N SER A 100 -10.87 -62.52 1.50
CA SER A 100 -9.89 -62.78 2.56
C SER A 100 -8.49 -63.09 2.05
N ALA A 101 -8.17 -62.70 0.80
CA ALA A 101 -6.84 -62.85 0.25
C ALA A 101 -5.99 -61.62 0.60
N THR A 102 -4.74 -61.86 0.97
CA THR A 102 -3.77 -60.77 1.19
C THR A 102 -3.35 -60.18 -0.14
N VAL A 103 -3.47 -58.86 -0.26
CA VAL A 103 -2.99 -58.07 -1.39
C VAL A 103 -1.89 -57.14 -0.89
N ASN A 104 -0.74 -57.17 -1.53
CA ASN A 104 0.38 -56.27 -1.21
C ASN A 104 0.43 -55.10 -2.20
N ALA A 105 1.16 -54.03 -1.86
CA ALA A 105 1.40 -52.94 -2.79
C ALA A 105 2.11 -53.41 -4.08
N GLY A 106 1.74 -52.82 -5.22
CA GLY A 106 2.27 -53.22 -6.53
C GLY A 106 3.56 -52.51 -6.97
N ASN A 107 3.85 -51.34 -6.39
CA ASN A 107 5.02 -50.51 -6.72
C ASN A 107 5.93 -50.33 -5.49
N SER A 108 7.21 -50.06 -5.75
CA SER A 108 8.28 -49.93 -4.75
C SER A 108 8.15 -48.71 -3.83
N ASP A 109 9.08 -48.64 -2.88
CA ASP A 109 9.25 -47.65 -1.84
C ASP A 109 9.32 -46.20 -2.37
N PRO A 110 8.62 -45.23 -1.74
CA PRO A 110 8.63 -43.82 -2.16
C PRO A 110 10.02 -43.18 -2.23
N ASN A 111 11.02 -43.68 -1.49
CA ASN A 111 12.36 -43.10 -1.44
C ASN A 111 13.49 -43.95 -2.04
N SER A 112 13.24 -45.18 -2.52
CA SER A 112 14.11 -46.05 -3.33
C SER A 112 15.54 -46.35 -2.83
N ASN A 113 15.99 -45.77 -1.71
CA ASN A 113 17.34 -45.92 -1.14
C ASN A 113 17.39 -45.52 0.35
N THR A 114 18.54 -45.69 1.00
CA THR A 114 18.79 -45.29 2.39
C THR A 114 18.85 -43.76 2.62
N THR A 115 18.66 -42.96 1.58
CA THR A 115 18.92 -41.51 1.54
C THR A 115 17.70 -40.79 0.97
N GLY A 116 16.68 -40.57 1.81
CA GLY A 116 15.36 -40.11 1.36
C GLY A 116 15.41 -38.94 0.38
N THR A 117 14.79 -39.09 -0.80
CA THR A 117 14.71 -38.05 -1.83
C THR A 117 13.59 -37.04 -1.53
N VAL A 118 12.52 -37.48 -0.86
CA VAL A 118 11.44 -36.65 -0.34
C VAL A 118 11.63 -36.45 1.15
N LYS A 119 11.96 -35.21 1.54
CA LYS A 119 12.30 -34.84 2.91
C LYS A 119 11.32 -33.82 3.47
N VAL A 120 11.06 -33.94 4.76
CA VAL A 120 10.45 -32.90 5.57
C VAL A 120 11.57 -32.09 6.20
N THR A 121 11.58 -30.79 5.92
CA THR A 121 12.53 -29.84 6.51
C THR A 121 11.94 -29.26 7.79
N VAL A 122 12.70 -29.33 8.88
CA VAL A 122 12.40 -28.68 10.15
C VAL A 122 13.36 -27.52 10.30
N ALA A 123 12.89 -26.31 10.00
CA ALA A 123 13.68 -25.10 10.15
C ALA A 123 13.78 -24.69 11.63
N SER A 124 14.94 -24.17 12.03
CA SER A 124 15.15 -23.68 13.41
C SER A 124 14.40 -22.39 13.72
N ALA A 125 14.06 -21.62 12.70
CA ALA A 125 13.24 -20.42 12.79
C ALA A 125 12.51 -20.16 11.48
N GLY A 126 11.48 -19.31 11.53
CA GLY A 126 10.92 -18.69 10.36
C GLY A 126 11.69 -17.45 9.91
N THR A 127 11.23 -16.86 8.82
CA THR A 127 11.79 -15.62 8.27
C THR A 127 10.75 -14.51 8.28
N LEU A 128 11.23 -13.27 8.29
CA LEU A 128 10.43 -12.07 8.10
C LEU A 128 10.96 -11.28 6.90
N ALA A 129 10.03 -10.76 6.10
CA ALA A 129 10.31 -9.77 5.07
C ALA A 129 9.44 -8.54 5.30
N VAL A 130 10.03 -7.36 5.20
CA VAL A 130 9.33 -6.07 5.30
C VAL A 130 9.38 -5.42 3.92
N SER A 131 8.25 -4.86 3.49
CA SER A 131 8.10 -4.19 2.20
C SER A 131 7.03 -3.11 2.31
N LEU A 132 6.92 -2.22 1.31
CA LEU A 132 5.75 -1.35 1.22
C LEU A 132 4.52 -2.19 0.83
N ALA A 133 3.39 -1.94 1.49
CA ALA A 133 2.13 -2.56 1.13
C ALA A 133 1.68 -2.08 -0.25
N PRO A 134 0.92 -2.88 -1.04
CA PRO A 134 0.35 -2.43 -2.31
C PRO A 134 -0.59 -1.22 -2.17
N SER A 135 -1.12 -0.98 -0.97
CA SER A 135 -1.95 0.17 -0.62
C SER A 135 -1.16 1.35 -0.05
N ASN A 136 0.18 1.33 -0.12
CA ASN A 136 1.01 2.45 0.29
C ASN A 136 0.57 3.74 -0.43
N PRO A 137 0.44 4.87 0.29
CA PRO A 137 -0.09 6.09 -0.30
C PRO A 137 0.87 6.62 -1.37
N ILE A 138 0.31 7.08 -2.49
CA ILE A 138 1.02 7.89 -3.50
C ILE A 138 1.15 9.32 -3.00
N SER A 139 2.13 10.07 -3.51
CA SER A 139 2.30 11.50 -3.22
C SER A 139 0.99 12.27 -3.35
N ALA A 140 0.74 13.14 -2.38
CA ALA A 140 -0.50 13.90 -2.26
C ALA A 140 -0.28 15.18 -1.45
N PRO A 141 -1.15 16.18 -1.62
CA PRO A 141 -1.15 17.36 -0.78
C PRO A 141 -1.81 17.04 0.56
N VAL A 142 -1.28 17.65 1.61
CA VAL A 142 -1.77 17.56 2.98
C VAL A 142 -1.84 18.97 3.55
N TYR A 143 -2.82 19.24 4.40
CA TYR A 143 -3.00 20.58 4.96
C TYR A 143 -2.65 20.63 6.45
N TRP A 144 -2.31 21.82 6.95
CA TRP A 144 -2.01 22.03 8.36
C TRP A 144 -3.15 21.60 9.27
N GLY A 145 -2.83 20.94 10.39
CA GLY A 145 -3.84 20.40 11.32
C GLY A 145 -4.62 19.18 10.80
N GLN A 146 -4.34 18.69 9.59
CA GLN A 146 -4.95 17.46 9.09
C GLN A 146 -4.58 16.28 10.00
N ALA A 147 -5.60 15.56 10.45
CA ALA A 147 -5.43 14.35 11.26
C ALA A 147 -5.34 13.10 10.39
N ASP A 148 -4.61 12.10 10.88
CA ASP A 148 -4.54 10.74 10.35
C ASP A 148 -4.15 10.67 8.86
N THR A 149 -3.30 11.60 8.43
CA THR A 149 -2.68 11.59 7.09
C THR A 149 -1.81 10.35 6.96
N GLU A 150 -2.10 9.45 6.00
CA GLU A 150 -1.27 8.26 5.75
C GLU A 150 0.00 8.63 4.98
N PHE A 151 1.17 8.29 5.53
CA PHE A 151 2.48 8.55 4.93
C PHE A 151 3.10 7.29 4.35
N THR A 152 3.05 6.20 5.10
CA THR A 152 3.64 4.92 4.71
C THR A 152 2.76 3.78 5.21
N ASN A 153 2.64 2.73 4.40
CA ASN A 153 1.99 1.49 4.78
C ASN A 153 2.95 0.32 4.58
N LEU A 154 3.30 -0.34 5.66
CA LEU A 154 4.28 -1.42 5.67
C LEU A 154 3.56 -2.75 5.61
N ARG A 155 4.01 -3.65 4.74
CA ARG A 155 3.63 -5.06 4.74
C ARG A 155 4.76 -5.89 5.31
N ILE A 156 4.48 -6.59 6.39
CA ILE A 156 5.39 -7.55 7.00
C ILE A 156 4.86 -8.96 6.74
N ARG A 157 5.69 -9.81 6.14
CA ARG A 157 5.35 -11.20 5.80
C ARG A 157 6.23 -12.16 6.57
N SER A 158 5.62 -13.22 7.11
CA SER A 158 6.34 -14.32 7.73
C SER A 158 6.34 -15.58 6.86
N THR A 159 7.32 -16.45 7.07
CA THR A 159 7.36 -17.82 6.54
C THR A 159 7.78 -18.78 7.66
N ASN A 160 7.21 -19.98 7.69
CA ASN A 160 7.45 -21.09 8.63
C ASN A 160 7.01 -20.88 10.09
N GLU A 161 6.94 -19.66 10.60
CA GLU A 161 6.36 -19.36 11.93
C GLU A 161 5.71 -17.96 12.01
N ALA A 162 4.94 -17.72 13.06
CA ALA A 162 4.36 -16.41 13.35
C ALA A 162 5.34 -15.56 14.17
N PHE A 163 5.20 -14.23 14.10
CA PHE A 163 6.08 -13.30 14.80
C PHE A 163 5.31 -12.24 15.60
N LEU A 164 5.91 -11.84 16.72
CA LEU A 164 5.49 -10.70 17.53
C LEU A 164 6.52 -9.59 17.36
N ILE A 165 6.08 -8.39 16.95
CA ILE A 165 6.94 -7.22 16.84
C ILE A 165 7.10 -6.60 18.23
N GLU A 166 8.34 -6.37 18.66
CA GLU A 166 8.64 -5.72 19.95
C GLU A 166 9.18 -4.31 19.77
N ARG A 167 9.68 -3.99 18.57
CA ARG A 167 10.13 -2.63 18.24
C ARG A 167 9.98 -2.34 16.75
N LEU A 168 9.52 -1.13 16.44
CA LEU A 168 9.47 -0.58 15.10
C LEU A 168 9.83 0.91 15.16
N ASN A 169 10.76 1.35 14.32
CA ASN A 169 11.13 2.75 14.21
C ASN A 169 10.71 3.31 12.86
N VAL A 170 10.33 4.58 12.88
CA VAL A 170 10.12 5.38 11.68
C VAL A 170 10.98 6.63 11.75
N PHE A 171 11.34 7.16 10.59
CA PHE A 171 12.23 8.31 10.48
C PHE A 171 11.94 9.10 9.21
N ASN A 172 12.65 10.20 9.01
CA ASN A 172 12.65 10.89 7.73
C ASN A 172 13.96 10.57 6.99
N LEU A 173 13.86 9.90 5.83
CA LEU A 173 15.00 9.48 5.03
C LEU A 173 15.27 10.46 3.88
N GLY A 174 16.24 11.33 4.07
CA GLY A 174 16.80 12.12 2.97
C GLY A 174 16.10 13.45 2.65
N ASP A 175 15.01 13.80 3.34
CA ASP A 175 14.40 15.13 3.22
C ASP A 175 15.01 16.15 4.19
N THR A 176 14.56 17.40 4.05
CA THR A 176 14.93 18.48 4.95
C THR A 176 14.35 18.24 6.35
N LYS A 177 15.20 17.92 7.32
CA LYS A 177 14.85 17.79 8.75
C LYS A 177 13.93 18.92 9.26
N ALA A 178 14.18 20.16 8.86
CA ALA A 178 13.39 21.30 9.32
C ALA A 178 11.91 21.20 8.87
N ASP A 179 11.65 20.62 7.70
CA ASP A 179 10.30 20.52 7.14
C ASP A 179 9.46 19.52 7.91
N VAL A 180 9.98 18.30 8.18
CA VAL A 180 9.25 17.30 8.96
C VAL A 180 9.01 17.76 10.40
N LEU A 181 10.02 18.38 11.05
CA LEU A 181 9.89 18.84 12.43
C LEU A 181 8.97 20.06 12.57
N ALA A 182 8.91 20.93 11.56
CA ALA A 182 7.98 22.05 11.55
C ALA A 182 6.53 21.59 11.31
N ASN A 183 6.32 20.47 10.60
CA ASN A 183 4.98 20.10 10.10
C ASN A 183 4.34 18.88 10.72
N VAL A 184 5.08 17.99 11.39
CA VAL A 184 4.50 16.81 12.05
C VAL A 184 4.39 17.04 13.55
N ASP A 185 3.19 16.85 14.10
CA ASP A 185 2.91 16.94 15.54
C ASP A 185 3.07 15.57 16.21
N GLN A 186 2.37 14.57 15.66
CA GLN A 186 2.37 13.20 16.15
C GLN A 186 2.44 12.23 14.98
N VAL A 187 3.11 11.12 15.19
CA VAL A 187 3.11 9.95 14.33
C VAL A 187 2.35 8.83 15.03
N LYS A 188 1.46 8.16 14.29
CA LYS A 188 0.64 7.07 14.78
C LYS A 188 0.87 5.81 13.95
N LEU A 189 1.12 4.69 14.62
CA LEU A 189 1.11 3.37 14.02
C LEU A 189 -0.23 2.71 14.29
N THR A 190 -0.91 2.21 13.24
CA THR A 190 -2.09 1.36 13.37
C THR A 190 -1.76 -0.05 12.90
N TYR A 191 -2.03 -1.05 13.74
CA TYR A 191 -1.69 -2.46 13.51
C TYR A 191 -2.71 -3.40 14.18
N THR A 192 -2.55 -4.71 13.97
CA THR A 192 -3.41 -5.74 14.58
C THR A 192 -2.59 -6.62 15.53
N ASN A 193 -3.12 -6.90 16.71
CA ASN A 193 -2.51 -7.84 17.67
C ASN A 193 -2.92 -9.30 17.39
N LYS A 194 -2.40 -10.25 18.18
CA LYS A 194 -2.70 -11.68 18.01
C LYS A 194 -4.20 -12.02 18.15
N ALA A 195 -4.92 -11.26 18.97
CA ALA A 195 -6.36 -11.43 19.16
C ALA A 195 -7.21 -10.87 17.99
N GLY A 196 -6.57 -10.29 16.96
CA GLY A 196 -7.27 -9.67 15.83
C GLY A 196 -7.80 -8.25 16.14
N THR A 197 -7.39 -7.65 17.27
CA THR A 197 -7.80 -6.30 17.66
C THR A 197 -6.91 -5.26 16.98
N SER A 198 -7.52 -4.26 16.35
CA SER A 198 -6.79 -3.10 15.82
C SER A 198 -6.39 -2.16 16.95
N LEU A 199 -5.11 -1.82 17.02
CA LEU A 199 -4.51 -0.97 18.04
C LEU A 199 -3.75 0.19 17.39
N THR A 200 -3.60 1.27 18.15
CA THR A 200 -2.85 2.45 17.74
C THR A 200 -1.77 2.79 18.78
N SER A 201 -0.56 3.07 18.31
CA SER A 201 0.53 3.61 19.13
C SER A 201 0.92 4.99 18.61
N VAL A 202 1.21 5.92 19.51
CA VAL A 202 1.48 7.33 19.17
C VAL A 202 2.85 7.73 19.69
N GLY A 203 3.59 8.49 18.90
CA GLY A 203 4.86 9.10 19.28
C GLY A 203 5.07 10.42 18.55
N SER A 204 6.17 11.11 18.88
CA SER A 204 6.56 12.37 18.24
C SER A 204 8.05 12.29 17.88
N PHE A 205 8.43 13.00 16.82
CA PHE A 205 9.82 13.06 16.38
C PHE A 205 10.73 13.64 17.47
N ASN A 206 11.89 13.02 17.67
CA ASN A 206 12.98 13.64 18.42
C ASN A 206 13.61 14.82 17.64
N GLN A 207 14.43 15.61 18.30
CA GLN A 207 15.09 16.78 17.72
C GLN A 207 16.51 16.47 17.18
N ASP A 208 16.85 15.19 17.02
CA ASP A 208 18.18 14.71 16.66
C ASP A 208 18.52 15.00 15.18
N THR A 209 19.77 14.74 14.77
CA THR A 209 20.23 14.98 13.39
C THR A 209 19.43 14.21 12.35
N ARG A 210 18.91 13.04 12.73
CA ARG A 210 17.97 12.23 11.95
C ARG A 210 16.68 12.05 12.77
N PRO A 211 15.66 12.90 12.55
CA PRO A 211 14.41 12.81 13.29
C PRO A 211 13.80 11.42 13.17
N SER A 212 13.53 10.78 14.31
CA SER A 212 12.91 9.47 14.37
C SER A 212 11.88 9.36 15.49
N VAL A 213 11.01 8.37 15.35
CA VAL A 213 10.06 7.93 16.37
C VAL A 213 10.26 6.44 16.59
N SER A 214 10.54 6.05 17.84
CA SER A 214 10.69 4.64 18.21
C SER A 214 9.45 4.15 18.95
N PHE A 215 8.89 3.03 18.49
CA PHE A 215 7.76 2.38 19.11
C PHE A 215 8.18 1.06 19.73
N GLY A 216 8.02 0.94 21.04
CA GLY A 216 8.23 -0.31 21.79
C GLY A 216 6.92 -0.98 22.14
N PHE A 217 6.86 -2.31 22.03
CA PHE A 217 5.66 -3.10 22.28
C PHE A 217 5.94 -4.22 23.27
N THR A 218 4.98 -4.50 24.16
CA THR A 218 5.10 -5.55 25.17
C THR A 218 3.77 -6.29 25.35
N GLY A 219 3.83 -7.52 25.88
CA GLY A 219 2.65 -8.31 26.22
C GLY A 219 1.79 -8.69 25.00
N ASP A 220 0.48 -8.82 25.22
CA ASP A 220 -0.48 -9.29 24.21
C ASP A 220 -0.89 -8.23 23.19
N ASN A 221 -0.45 -6.98 23.39
CA ASN A 221 -0.73 -5.85 22.50
C ASN A 221 0.35 -5.64 21.43
N ARG A 222 1.31 -6.56 21.30
CA ARG A 222 2.32 -6.50 20.24
C ARG A 222 1.67 -6.66 18.86
N PRO A 223 2.17 -5.94 17.82
CA PRO A 223 1.82 -6.25 16.44
C PRO A 223 2.12 -7.72 16.12
N TYR A 224 1.17 -8.41 15.50
CA TYR A 224 1.26 -9.84 15.23
C TYR A 224 1.28 -10.12 13.73
N ILE A 225 2.27 -10.90 13.29
CA ILE A 225 2.41 -11.36 11.91
C ILE A 225 2.05 -12.84 11.88
N PRO A 226 0.91 -13.26 11.29
CA PRO A 226 0.52 -14.66 11.28
C PRO A 226 1.50 -15.50 10.46
N LYS A 227 1.69 -16.75 10.87
CA LYS A 227 2.50 -17.74 10.16
C LYS A 227 2.08 -17.88 8.69
N ASP A 228 3.07 -17.90 7.80
CA ASP A 228 2.88 -18.09 6.35
C ASP A 228 1.92 -17.07 5.72
N SER A 229 1.86 -15.88 6.31
CA SER A 229 0.95 -14.81 5.94
C SER A 229 1.61 -13.44 6.14
N SER A 230 0.85 -12.38 5.90
CA SER A 230 1.29 -11.00 6.07
C SER A 230 0.32 -10.19 6.90
N ALA A 231 0.84 -9.17 7.59
CA ALA A 231 0.03 -8.12 8.19
C ALA A 231 0.57 -6.75 7.78
N ASP A 232 -0.34 -5.78 7.72
CA ASP A 232 -0.02 -4.40 7.35
C ASP A 232 0.04 -3.51 8.60
N ILE A 233 1.01 -2.61 8.66
CA ILE A 233 1.17 -1.58 9.70
C ILE A 233 1.13 -0.22 9.01
N LYS A 234 0.12 0.59 9.36
CA LYS A 234 -0.06 1.92 8.80
C LYS A 234 0.63 2.98 9.63
N VAL A 235 1.42 3.82 8.98
CA VAL A 235 2.04 5.02 9.53
C VAL A 235 1.23 6.22 9.10
N THR A 236 0.61 6.89 10.07
CA THR A 236 -0.16 8.12 9.86
C THR A 236 0.40 9.25 10.71
N ALA A 237 0.10 10.50 10.35
CA ALA A 237 0.53 11.66 11.12
C ALA A 237 -0.61 12.64 11.39
N LEU A 238 -0.52 13.31 12.53
CA LEU A 238 -1.21 14.57 12.80
C LEU A 238 -0.29 15.71 12.36
N MET A 239 -0.77 16.55 11.45
CA MET A 239 -0.04 17.71 10.96
C MET A 239 -0.14 18.85 11.97
N LYS A 240 0.92 19.65 12.12
CA LYS A 240 0.93 20.86 12.94
C LYS A 240 0.06 21.95 12.33
N THR A 241 -0.42 22.84 13.18
CA THR A 241 -1.20 24.03 12.82
C THR A 241 -0.31 25.27 12.65
N LYS A 242 -0.89 26.37 12.16
CA LYS A 242 -0.23 27.69 12.11
C LYS A 242 0.31 28.11 13.48
N ALA A 243 -0.49 27.93 14.53
CA ALA A 243 -0.12 28.28 15.91
C ALA A 243 1.06 27.46 16.45
N GLN A 244 1.29 26.27 15.89
CA GLN A 244 2.41 25.39 16.23
C GLN A 244 3.65 25.64 15.34
N GLY A 245 3.61 26.61 14.44
CA GLY A 245 4.74 27.00 13.58
C GLY A 245 4.92 26.14 12.33
N ALA A 246 3.85 25.54 11.82
CA ALA A 246 3.88 24.79 10.56
C ALA A 246 4.34 25.66 9.38
N THR A 247 4.96 25.04 8.38
CA THR A 247 5.45 25.69 7.14
C THR A 247 4.74 25.14 5.92
N SER A 248 4.59 25.96 4.87
CA SER A 248 3.82 25.62 3.66
C SER A 248 4.76 25.41 2.48
N GLU A 249 4.30 24.69 1.46
CA GLU A 249 5.03 24.40 0.22
C GLU A 249 6.32 23.59 0.45
N VAL A 250 6.30 22.74 1.46
CA VAL A 250 7.37 21.78 1.75
C VAL A 250 6.89 20.36 1.49
N ASN A 251 7.83 19.43 1.33
CA ASN A 251 7.49 18.02 1.13
C ASN A 251 8.44 17.13 1.93
N PHE A 252 7.90 16.03 2.42
CA PHE A 252 8.65 15.06 3.21
C PHE A 252 7.93 13.71 3.28
N SER A 253 8.67 12.66 3.61
CA SER A 253 8.16 11.32 3.92
C SER A 253 8.29 10.98 5.41
N ILE A 254 7.59 9.92 5.83
CA ILE A 254 7.81 9.24 7.11
C ILE A 254 8.04 7.77 6.79
N ASP A 255 9.29 7.34 6.92
CA ASP A 255 9.84 6.11 6.36
C ASP A 255 10.07 5.05 7.44
N PHE A 256 10.18 3.80 7.04
CA PHE A 256 10.53 2.71 7.95
C PHE A 256 12.04 2.61 8.11
N SER A 257 12.51 2.60 9.37
CA SER A 257 13.91 2.43 9.73
C SER A 257 14.15 0.96 10.10
N GLY A 258 14.88 0.26 9.25
CA GLY A 258 15.13 -1.17 9.37
C GLY A 258 16.59 -1.53 9.60
N VAL A 259 17.52 -0.64 9.26
CA VAL A 259 18.93 -1.00 9.11
C VAL A 259 19.71 -1.13 10.41
N ASN A 260 19.42 -0.39 11.49
CA ASN A 260 20.22 -0.53 12.71
C ASN A 260 19.63 -1.60 13.67
N ALA A 261 20.51 -2.29 14.40
CA ALA A 261 20.14 -3.32 15.38
C ALA A 261 19.21 -2.82 16.49
N ASP A 262 19.09 -1.51 16.65
CA ASP A 262 18.20 -0.85 17.58
C ASP A 262 16.91 -0.26 16.95
N GLU A 263 16.64 -0.50 15.67
CA GLU A 263 15.51 0.12 14.94
C GLU A 263 14.33 -0.81 14.67
N PHE A 264 14.60 -2.11 14.46
CA PHE A 264 13.57 -3.13 14.32
C PHE A 264 13.84 -4.31 15.25
N ARG A 265 12.79 -4.93 15.78
CA ARG A 265 12.90 -6.18 16.54
C ARG A 265 11.60 -6.97 16.51
N ALA A 266 11.69 -8.24 16.15
CA ALA A 266 10.60 -9.22 16.17
C ALA A 266 11.08 -10.53 16.81
N VAL A 267 10.15 -11.27 17.41
CA VAL A 267 10.41 -12.58 18.05
C VAL A 267 9.50 -13.63 17.44
N GLY A 268 10.09 -14.73 16.98
CA GLY A 268 9.37 -15.91 16.51
C GLY A 268 8.59 -16.53 17.66
N GLU A 269 7.29 -16.74 17.47
CA GLU A 269 6.41 -17.25 18.53
C GLU A 269 6.71 -18.71 18.87
N GLY A 270 7.14 -19.51 17.88
CA GLY A 270 7.48 -20.90 18.09
C GLY A 270 8.93 -21.10 18.52
N SER A 271 9.86 -20.44 17.81
CA SER A 271 11.30 -20.64 17.99
C SER A 271 11.92 -19.76 19.08
N GLY A 272 11.29 -18.64 19.44
CA GLY A 272 11.90 -17.60 20.27
C GLY A 272 13.02 -16.82 19.56
N THR A 273 13.27 -17.09 18.27
CA THR A 273 14.34 -16.45 17.50
C THR A 273 14.05 -14.97 17.35
N VAL A 274 15.06 -14.14 17.59
CA VAL A 274 14.97 -12.69 17.43
C VAL A 274 15.46 -12.32 16.03
N ILE A 275 14.62 -11.62 15.29
CA ILE A 275 14.99 -10.93 14.05
C ILE A 275 15.06 -9.43 14.37
N ALA A 276 16.21 -8.82 14.14
CA ALA A 276 16.44 -7.39 14.35
C ALA A 276 17.01 -6.73 13.09
N GLY A 277 17.03 -5.40 13.07
CA GLY A 277 17.79 -4.65 12.05
C GLY A 277 19.28 -5.03 12.07
N ASP A 278 19.95 -5.03 10.92
CA ASP A 278 21.35 -5.46 10.68
C ASP A 278 22.02 -6.28 11.81
N THR A 279 21.67 -7.55 11.88
CA THR A 279 22.62 -8.60 12.26
C THR A 279 23.06 -9.27 10.96
N SER A 280 24.34 -9.63 10.81
CA SER A 280 24.86 -10.27 9.60
C SER A 280 23.91 -11.36 9.06
N GLY A 281 23.24 -11.09 7.92
CA GLY A 281 22.20 -11.96 7.35
C GLY A 281 20.75 -11.47 7.51
N SER A 282 20.50 -10.31 8.12
CA SER A 282 19.17 -9.68 8.15
C SER A 282 18.80 -9.14 6.77
N THR A 283 17.56 -9.36 6.36
CA THR A 283 16.97 -8.83 5.11
C THR A 283 16.08 -7.62 5.37
N ILE A 284 16.21 -6.99 6.54
CA ILE A 284 15.39 -5.85 6.94
C ILE A 284 16.19 -4.57 6.64
N ASP A 285 15.76 -3.88 5.59
CA ASP A 285 16.34 -2.62 5.13
C ASP A 285 15.39 -1.45 5.40
N ASP A 286 15.91 -0.23 5.27
CA ASP A 286 15.09 0.98 5.28
C ASP A 286 14.15 0.98 4.07
N LEU A 287 12.93 1.49 4.27
CA LEU A 287 11.94 1.63 3.19
C LEU A 287 11.41 3.05 3.15
N SER A 288 11.64 3.72 2.03
CA SER A 288 11.12 5.06 1.76
C SER A 288 9.66 4.99 1.29
N GLY A 289 8.79 5.74 1.95
CA GLY A 289 7.47 6.10 1.45
C GLY A 289 7.55 7.16 0.34
N ASN A 290 6.39 7.67 -0.06
CA ASN A 290 6.32 8.78 -1.01
C ASN A 290 6.24 10.11 -0.25
N ASN A 291 6.84 11.16 -0.79
CA ASN A 291 6.74 12.49 -0.19
C ASN A 291 5.30 13.01 -0.25
N MET A 292 4.82 13.51 0.88
CA MET A 292 3.58 14.27 0.99
C MET A 292 3.90 15.76 0.99
N TYR A 293 3.05 16.56 0.35
CA TYR A 293 3.27 18.00 0.17
C TYR A 293 2.43 18.78 1.16
N ALA A 294 3.06 19.42 2.14
CA ALA A 294 2.38 20.17 3.18
C ALA A 294 2.08 21.61 2.71
N TYR A 295 0.82 21.99 2.83
CA TYR A 295 0.33 23.34 2.58
C TYR A 295 -0.44 23.87 3.79
N ARG A 296 -0.60 25.20 3.92
CA ARG A 296 -1.58 25.73 4.89
C ARG A 296 -2.99 25.33 4.48
N ALA A 297 -3.31 25.55 3.20
CA ALA A 297 -4.51 25.07 2.54
C ALA A 297 -4.24 24.87 1.06
N PHE A 298 -4.99 24.00 0.40
CA PHE A 298 -4.87 23.78 -1.05
C PHE A 298 -6.23 23.56 -1.72
N PRO A 299 -6.38 23.89 -3.01
CA PRO A 299 -7.63 23.69 -3.73
C PRO A 299 -7.75 22.23 -4.19
N LYS A 300 -8.86 21.59 -3.86
CA LYS A 300 -9.32 20.37 -4.52
C LYS A 300 -10.35 20.76 -5.58
N VAL A 301 -10.06 20.46 -6.83
CA VAL A 301 -10.96 20.79 -7.95
C VAL A 301 -11.81 19.57 -8.31
N GLU A 302 -13.07 19.76 -8.64
CA GLU A 302 -13.94 18.68 -9.08
C GLU A 302 -14.73 19.18 -10.30
N GLN A 303 -14.61 18.48 -11.42
CA GLN A 303 -15.41 18.80 -12.60
C GLN A 303 -16.88 18.45 -12.34
N ILE A 304 -17.77 19.35 -12.77
CA ILE A 304 -19.20 19.10 -12.85
C ILE A 304 -19.56 18.93 -14.32
N SER A 305 -20.21 17.81 -14.64
CA SER A 305 -20.58 17.49 -16.03
C SER A 305 -21.51 18.56 -16.62
N LEU A 306 -21.24 18.90 -17.88
CA LEU A 306 -22.10 19.71 -18.74
C LEU A 306 -22.46 18.90 -19.98
N SER A 307 -23.59 19.23 -20.60
CA SER A 307 -23.98 18.63 -21.88
C SER A 307 -23.14 19.20 -23.03
N SER A 308 -22.81 18.38 -24.02
CA SER A 308 -22.24 18.85 -25.28
C SER A 308 -23.28 19.62 -26.11
N GLY A 309 -22.81 20.33 -27.12
CA GLY A 309 -23.65 21.05 -28.06
C GLY A 309 -22.87 21.57 -29.25
N THR A 310 -23.45 22.52 -29.96
CA THR A 310 -22.78 23.21 -31.07
C THR A 310 -22.05 24.46 -30.57
N PRO A 311 -20.84 24.76 -31.09
CA PRO A 311 -20.07 25.95 -30.70
C PRO A 311 -20.64 27.22 -31.34
N ILE A 312 -21.91 27.55 -31.05
CA ILE A 312 -22.63 28.69 -31.62
C ILE A 312 -23.24 29.55 -30.50
N GLY A 313 -23.06 30.87 -30.61
CA GLY A 313 -23.53 31.83 -29.63
C GLY A 313 -22.80 31.68 -28.29
N THR A 314 -23.48 32.01 -27.20
CA THR A 314 -22.90 31.93 -25.85
C THR A 314 -23.22 30.58 -25.20
N LYS A 315 -22.19 29.90 -24.68
CA LYS A 315 -22.31 28.58 -24.05
C LYS A 315 -21.42 28.44 -22.82
N ASP A 316 -21.90 27.71 -21.82
CA ASP A 316 -21.04 27.17 -20.75
C ASP A 316 -20.21 26.01 -21.30
N VAL A 317 -18.89 26.13 -21.24
CA VAL A 317 -17.95 25.15 -21.80
C VAL A 317 -17.22 24.34 -20.73
N LEU A 318 -17.23 24.80 -19.48
CA LEU A 318 -16.69 24.08 -18.34
C LEU A 318 -17.43 24.50 -17.07
N LYS A 319 -17.75 23.53 -16.20
CA LYS A 319 -18.27 23.78 -14.85
C LYS A 319 -17.46 22.97 -13.86
N PHE A 320 -17.10 23.57 -12.74
CA PHE A 320 -16.26 22.92 -11.74
C PHE A 320 -16.46 23.50 -10.35
N LYS A 321 -16.08 22.75 -9.34
CA LYS A 321 -16.13 23.16 -7.94
C LYS A 321 -14.74 23.13 -7.36
N ILE A 322 -14.35 24.22 -6.68
CA ILE A 322 -13.15 24.24 -5.86
C ILE A 322 -13.58 24.07 -4.41
N THR A 323 -13.02 23.08 -3.73
CA THR A 323 -13.12 22.89 -2.27
C THR A 323 -11.78 23.20 -1.64
N VAL A 324 -11.74 24.07 -0.64
CA VAL A 324 -10.48 24.38 0.06
C VAL A 324 -10.22 23.33 1.12
N MET A 325 -9.16 22.56 0.91
CA MET A 325 -8.67 21.58 1.87
C MET A 325 -7.79 22.31 2.89
N GLY A 326 -8.34 22.57 4.07
CA GLY A 326 -7.71 23.37 5.11
C GLY A 326 -8.62 23.48 6.34
N LEU A 327 -8.07 23.98 7.45
CA LEU A 327 -8.85 24.30 8.66
C LEU A 327 -9.78 25.50 8.44
N SER A 328 -10.78 25.66 9.31
CA SER A 328 -11.75 26.76 9.21
C SER A 328 -11.16 28.17 9.34
N ASP A 329 -9.93 28.31 9.85
CA ASP A 329 -9.17 29.56 9.96
C ASP A 329 -8.21 29.78 8.77
N SER A 330 -8.20 28.85 7.81
CA SER A 330 -7.50 29.00 6.54
C SER A 330 -8.43 29.53 5.46
N LYS A 331 -7.85 30.11 4.41
CA LYS A 331 -8.56 30.54 3.21
C LYS A 331 -7.65 30.41 2.01
N ILE A 332 -8.27 30.22 0.86
CA ILE A 332 -7.63 30.45 -0.43
C ILE A 332 -8.23 31.71 -1.04
N LEU A 333 -7.35 32.57 -1.55
CA LEU A 333 -7.73 33.77 -2.27
C LEU A 333 -7.27 33.65 -3.72
N PHE A 334 -8.19 34.02 -4.61
CA PHE A 334 -7.87 34.48 -5.95
C PHE A 334 -8.18 35.98 -5.98
N ASP A 335 -7.16 36.78 -5.68
CA ASP A 335 -7.17 38.24 -5.60
C ASP A 335 -5.75 38.78 -5.88
N ASP A 336 -5.62 40.05 -6.28
CA ASP A 336 -4.40 40.80 -6.59
C ASP A 336 -3.34 40.58 -5.50
N PRO A 337 -2.27 39.82 -5.79
CA PRO A 337 -1.23 40.25 -6.73
C PRO A 337 -1.37 39.58 -8.10
N ALA A 338 -1.00 40.31 -9.16
CA ALA A 338 -0.93 40.01 -10.61
C ALA A 338 -0.38 38.62 -11.08
N SER A 339 -0.61 37.55 -10.35
CA SER A 339 0.01 36.24 -10.51
C SER A 339 -0.83 35.06 -10.01
N VAL A 340 -1.91 35.28 -9.25
CA VAL A 340 -2.90 34.21 -8.96
C VAL A 340 -3.86 34.01 -10.11
N GLY A 341 -4.26 32.78 -10.38
CA GLY A 341 -5.09 32.50 -11.52
C GLY A 341 -5.35 31.04 -11.82
N LEU A 342 -6.21 30.86 -12.80
CA LEU A 342 -6.61 29.56 -13.33
C LEU A 342 -6.24 29.50 -14.81
N LYS A 343 -5.41 28.53 -15.17
CA LYS A 343 -4.97 28.31 -16.54
C LYS A 343 -5.63 27.06 -17.13
N PHE A 344 -6.02 27.18 -18.38
CA PHE A 344 -6.65 26.14 -19.18
C PHE A 344 -6.03 26.12 -20.56
N GLU A 345 -6.03 24.95 -21.18
CA GLU A 345 -5.76 24.75 -22.59
C GLU A 345 -7.08 24.67 -23.35
N ALA A 346 -7.17 25.41 -24.44
CA ALA A 346 -8.28 25.32 -25.38
C ALA A 346 -7.88 24.43 -26.56
N VAL A 347 -8.70 23.42 -26.82
CA VAL A 347 -8.56 22.47 -27.93
C VAL A 347 -9.69 22.77 -28.91
N ALA A 348 -9.36 23.41 -30.02
CA ALA A 348 -10.35 23.90 -30.99
C ALA A 348 -9.87 23.77 -32.44
N SER A 349 -10.79 23.77 -33.39
CA SER A 349 -10.51 23.83 -34.84
C SER A 349 -10.98 25.11 -35.53
N GLY A 350 -11.87 25.87 -34.88
CA GLY A 350 -12.36 27.15 -35.42
C GLY A 350 -11.45 28.32 -35.08
N GLY A 351 -11.40 29.32 -35.97
CA GLY A 351 -10.91 30.68 -35.70
C GLY A 351 -9.64 31.09 -36.45
N THR A 352 -9.69 32.15 -37.25
CA THR A 352 -8.46 32.80 -37.76
C THR A 352 -8.34 34.31 -37.54
N ASP A 353 -9.42 35.06 -37.20
CA ASP A 353 -9.31 36.54 -37.17
C ASP A 353 -10.10 37.26 -36.05
N ALA A 354 -10.77 36.57 -35.12
CA ALA A 354 -11.55 37.21 -34.06
C ALA A 354 -11.28 36.60 -32.68
N ASP A 355 -11.15 37.46 -31.67
CA ASP A 355 -11.02 37.03 -30.29
C ASP A 355 -12.34 36.46 -29.78
N LEU A 356 -12.25 35.38 -29.00
CA LEU A 356 -13.37 34.88 -28.22
C LEU A 356 -13.46 35.66 -26.91
N VAL A 357 -14.68 36.03 -26.53
CA VAL A 357 -14.96 36.55 -25.19
C VAL A 357 -15.25 35.37 -24.28
N ILE A 358 -14.46 35.25 -23.22
CA ILE A 358 -14.47 34.11 -22.31
C ILE A 358 -14.60 34.66 -20.89
N ASN A 359 -15.62 34.21 -20.17
CA ASN A 359 -15.97 34.73 -18.86
C ASN A 359 -15.98 33.61 -17.82
N LEU A 360 -15.43 33.88 -16.65
CA LEU A 360 -15.48 33.04 -15.47
C LEU A 360 -16.54 33.60 -14.51
N TYR A 361 -17.55 32.79 -14.19
CA TYR A 361 -18.62 33.17 -13.29
C TYR A 361 -18.66 32.30 -12.04
N ASP A 362 -19.21 32.85 -10.97
CA ASP A 362 -19.85 32.07 -9.93
C ASP A 362 -21.06 31.35 -10.52
N ALA A 363 -21.10 30.02 -10.41
CA ALA A 363 -22.16 29.24 -11.00
C ALA A 363 -23.49 29.33 -10.25
N ASP A 364 -23.49 29.78 -8.99
CA ASP A 364 -24.66 29.81 -8.13
C ASP A 364 -25.27 31.22 -8.08
N SER A 365 -24.46 32.25 -7.89
CA SER A 365 -24.90 33.66 -7.84
C SER A 365 -24.91 34.36 -9.20
N GLY A 366 -24.18 33.85 -10.19
CA GLY A 366 -24.03 34.50 -11.50
C GLY A 366 -23.08 35.71 -11.51
N ALA A 367 -22.36 35.97 -10.41
CA ALA A 367 -21.35 37.03 -10.36
C ALA A 367 -20.21 36.75 -11.36
N LEU A 368 -19.79 37.78 -12.10
CA LEU A 368 -18.63 37.72 -12.99
C LEU A 368 -17.36 37.89 -12.15
N TYR A 369 -16.44 36.92 -12.24
CA TYR A 369 -15.19 36.90 -11.50
C TYR A 369 -13.98 37.27 -12.34
N ALA A 370 -13.97 36.92 -13.62
CA ALA A 370 -12.91 37.32 -14.53
C ALA A 370 -13.41 37.26 -15.98
N SER A 371 -12.88 38.12 -16.83
CA SER A 371 -13.09 38.08 -18.27
C SER A 371 -11.77 38.04 -19.01
N GLN A 372 -11.76 37.37 -20.15
CA GLN A 372 -10.62 37.33 -21.05
C GLN A 372 -11.11 37.41 -22.49
N GLN A 373 -10.37 38.16 -23.30
CA GLN A 373 -10.56 38.22 -24.73
C GLN A 373 -9.26 37.74 -25.39
N THR A 374 -9.29 36.58 -26.05
CA THR A 374 -8.10 35.99 -26.68
C THR A 374 -8.45 35.21 -27.94
N GLN A 375 -7.46 35.10 -28.83
CA GLN A 375 -7.55 34.20 -29.98
C GLN A 375 -7.31 32.77 -29.54
N VAL A 376 -8.28 31.90 -29.82
CA VAL A 376 -8.11 30.46 -29.67
C VAL A 376 -7.78 29.91 -31.05
N ASN A 377 -6.51 30.04 -31.45
CA ASN A 377 -6.06 29.49 -32.73
C ASN A 377 -6.05 27.97 -32.67
N SER A 378 -6.40 27.32 -33.79
CA SER A 378 -6.53 25.87 -33.86
C SER A 378 -5.21 25.16 -33.53
N VAL A 379 -5.30 24.00 -32.86
CA VAL A 379 -4.14 23.09 -32.66
C VAL A 379 -3.62 22.56 -34.02
N GLN A 380 -4.40 22.71 -35.10
CA GLN A 380 -4.06 22.22 -36.44
C GLN A 380 -3.07 23.10 -37.23
N ASP A 381 -2.98 24.41 -36.97
CA ASP A 381 -2.09 25.29 -37.75
C ASP A 381 -0.65 25.35 -37.21
N SER A 382 -0.44 25.03 -35.93
CA SER A 382 0.90 24.78 -35.39
C SER A 382 0.82 23.93 -34.12
N PRO A 383 1.27 22.66 -34.13
CA PRO A 383 1.18 21.76 -32.97
C PRO A 383 2.11 22.16 -31.81
N THR A 384 2.74 23.34 -31.86
CA THR A 384 3.66 23.87 -30.85
C THR A 384 3.08 25.03 -30.03
N VAL A 385 1.88 25.53 -30.34
CA VAL A 385 1.23 26.63 -29.62
C VAL A 385 -0.18 26.20 -29.21
N ASN A 386 -0.29 25.58 -28.04
CA ASN A 386 -1.60 25.38 -27.42
C ASN A 386 -2.18 26.76 -27.07
N ALA A 387 -3.36 27.09 -27.57
CA ALA A 387 -4.06 28.30 -27.12
C ALA A 387 -4.40 28.13 -25.62
N SER A 388 -3.80 28.97 -24.77
CA SER A 388 -4.07 28.94 -23.33
C SER A 388 -5.00 30.07 -22.91
N ILE A 389 -6.02 29.72 -22.13
CA ILE A 389 -6.92 30.67 -21.47
C ILE A 389 -6.46 30.76 -20.02
N SER A 390 -6.14 31.96 -19.54
CA SER A 390 -5.66 32.21 -18.18
C SER A 390 -6.46 33.34 -17.55
N PHE A 391 -7.16 33.04 -16.46
CA PHE A 391 -7.81 34.04 -15.64
C PHE A 391 -6.84 34.50 -14.56
N THR A 392 -6.12 35.58 -14.81
CA THR A 392 -5.18 36.21 -13.86
C THR A 392 -5.65 37.57 -13.37
N ASP A 393 -6.56 38.21 -14.12
CA ASP A 393 -7.14 39.50 -13.79
C ASP A 393 -8.55 39.27 -13.24
N TRP A 394 -8.68 39.34 -11.92
CA TRP A 394 -9.94 39.11 -11.21
C TRP A 394 -10.72 40.42 -11.09
N GLU A 395 -11.98 40.41 -11.53
CA GLU A 395 -12.89 41.56 -11.44
C GLU A 395 -13.52 41.70 -10.04
N GLN A 396 -13.51 40.61 -9.26
CA GLN A 396 -13.93 40.56 -7.87
C GLN A 396 -13.09 39.55 -7.11
N ASP A 397 -12.77 39.86 -5.86
CA ASP A 397 -12.02 38.98 -4.97
C ASP A 397 -12.79 37.68 -4.76
N VAL A 398 -12.09 36.55 -4.95
CA VAL A 398 -12.65 35.24 -4.67
C VAL A 398 -11.94 34.64 -3.47
N GLU A 399 -12.60 34.73 -2.32
CA GLU A 399 -12.18 34.06 -1.10
C GLU A 399 -13.00 32.79 -0.84
N ILE A 400 -12.32 31.69 -0.49
CA ILE A 400 -12.95 30.44 -0.07
C ILE A 400 -12.29 29.98 1.23
N THR A 401 -13.06 29.88 2.30
CA THR A 401 -12.58 29.40 3.61
C THR A 401 -12.31 27.89 3.61
N GLY A 402 -11.36 27.43 4.41
CA GLY A 402 -11.07 26.01 4.58
C GLY A 402 -12.29 25.18 4.99
N GLY A 403 -12.46 24.04 4.33
CA GLY A 403 -13.61 23.16 4.44
C GLY A 403 -14.84 23.60 3.62
N GLN A 404 -14.82 24.78 3.00
CA GLN A 404 -15.90 25.27 2.14
C GLN A 404 -15.59 25.05 0.66
N SER A 405 -16.63 25.19 -0.17
CA SER A 405 -16.53 25.06 -1.62
C SER A 405 -17.18 26.24 -2.34
N LYS A 406 -16.72 26.52 -3.56
CA LYS A 406 -17.36 27.45 -4.50
C LYS A 406 -17.43 26.80 -5.89
N THR A 407 -18.55 27.03 -6.58
CA THR A 407 -18.78 26.49 -7.92
C THR A 407 -18.55 27.57 -8.97
N PHE A 408 -17.80 27.22 -10.01
CA PHE A 408 -17.45 28.09 -11.13
C PHE A 408 -18.00 27.53 -12.43
N ARG A 409 -18.33 28.43 -13.37
CA ARG A 409 -18.60 28.08 -14.77
C ARG A 409 -17.80 29.00 -15.69
N VAL A 410 -17.28 28.43 -16.78
CA VAL A 410 -16.63 29.16 -17.86
C VAL A 410 -17.61 29.24 -19.02
N GLU A 411 -17.90 30.46 -19.46
CA GLU A 411 -18.78 30.77 -20.57
C GLU A 411 -17.96 31.32 -21.73
N VAL A 412 -18.27 30.89 -22.95
CA VAL A 412 -17.61 31.34 -24.18
C VAL A 412 -18.66 31.88 -25.14
N ALA A 413 -18.42 33.08 -25.67
CA ALA A 413 -19.15 33.62 -26.81
C ALA A 413 -18.45 33.19 -28.11
N PHE A 414 -18.96 32.12 -28.73
CA PHE A 414 -18.39 31.55 -29.94
C PHE A 414 -18.54 32.48 -31.14
N GLN A 415 -17.42 32.71 -31.84
CA GLN A 415 -17.34 33.43 -33.11
C GLN A 415 -16.51 32.62 -34.11
N ASN A 416 -16.91 32.58 -35.38
CA ASN A 416 -16.17 31.94 -36.47
C ASN A 416 -15.96 30.40 -36.38
N PHE A 417 -16.84 29.68 -35.68
CA PHE A 417 -16.95 28.21 -35.72
C PHE A 417 -18.04 27.78 -36.73
N LEU A 418 -17.74 27.92 -38.02
CA LEU A 418 -18.73 27.79 -39.10
C LEU A 418 -18.60 26.48 -39.91
N GLN A 419 -17.54 25.70 -39.72
CA GLN A 419 -17.29 24.47 -40.46
C GLN A 419 -17.99 23.28 -39.80
N THR A 420 -18.46 22.33 -40.61
CA THR A 420 -19.17 21.11 -40.16
C THR A 420 -18.35 20.24 -39.20
N ASN A 421 -17.02 20.34 -39.22
CA ASN A 421 -16.13 19.61 -38.31
C ASN A 421 -15.57 20.48 -37.19
N ASP A 422 -16.14 21.68 -36.98
CA ASP A 422 -15.60 22.58 -35.97
C ASP A 422 -15.84 22.06 -34.57
N TYR A 423 -14.82 22.12 -33.72
CA TYR A 423 -14.91 21.72 -32.32
C TYR A 423 -14.27 22.70 -31.35
N PHE A 424 -14.70 22.63 -30.09
CA PHE A 424 -14.11 23.34 -28.95
C PHE A 424 -14.19 22.50 -27.67
N GLN A 425 -13.10 22.48 -26.90
CA GLN A 425 -13.03 21.91 -25.56
C GLN A 425 -12.05 22.71 -24.71
N LEU A 426 -12.38 22.87 -23.42
CA LEU A 426 -11.47 23.44 -22.42
C LEU A 426 -10.90 22.33 -21.53
N VAL A 427 -9.58 22.36 -21.31
CA VAL A 427 -8.84 21.36 -20.54
C VAL A 427 -7.98 22.05 -19.49
N MET A 428 -8.14 21.72 -18.20
CA MET A 428 -7.11 22.05 -17.21
C MET A 428 -6.15 20.86 -17.13
N ARG A 429 -4.88 21.06 -17.47
CA ARG A 429 -3.85 20.00 -17.48
C ARG A 429 -3.34 19.73 -16.06
N ASP A 430 -2.83 18.52 -15.83
CA ASP A 430 -2.05 18.22 -14.63
C ASP A 430 -0.60 18.65 -14.81
N GLU A 431 -0.36 19.95 -14.71
CA GLU A 431 0.96 20.56 -14.86
C GLU A 431 1.19 21.56 -13.74
N ALA A 432 2.44 21.95 -13.51
CA ALA A 432 2.77 22.98 -12.53
C ALA A 432 2.18 24.34 -12.98
N SER A 433 1.81 25.17 -12.00
CA SER A 433 1.31 26.54 -12.22
C SER A 433 0.02 26.65 -13.07
N GLN A 434 -0.81 25.61 -13.07
CA GLN A 434 -2.16 25.64 -13.65
C GLN A 434 -3.17 26.31 -12.71
N ILE A 435 -2.91 26.20 -11.41
CA ILE A 435 -3.64 26.90 -10.36
C ILE A 435 -2.61 27.64 -9.52
N THR A 436 -2.75 28.96 -9.46
CA THR A 436 -1.96 29.82 -8.61
C THR A 436 -2.90 30.59 -7.68
N TYR A 437 -2.56 30.65 -6.39
CA TYR A 437 -3.47 31.12 -5.36
C TYR A 437 -2.71 31.61 -4.12
N VAL A 438 -3.36 32.32 -3.22
CA VAL A 438 -2.78 32.70 -1.93
C VAL A 438 -3.40 31.86 -0.82
N ASP A 439 -2.58 31.30 0.08
CA ASP A 439 -3.03 30.53 1.26
C ASP A 439 -2.76 31.25 2.60
N GLY A 440 -2.04 32.40 2.56
CA GLY A 440 -1.64 33.19 3.72
C GLY A 440 -0.69 32.48 4.70
N ALA A 441 0.08 31.48 4.25
CA ALA A 441 1.03 30.77 5.09
C ALA A 441 2.21 31.63 5.56
N ARG A 442 2.61 32.63 4.76
CA ARG A 442 3.82 33.44 4.97
C ARG A 442 3.47 34.84 5.48
N SER A 443 4.41 35.49 6.17
CA SER A 443 4.25 36.87 6.64
C SER A 443 4.19 37.85 5.46
N GLY A 444 3.16 38.70 5.40
CA GLY A 444 2.92 39.64 4.30
C GLY A 444 1.83 39.23 3.31
N GLU A 445 0.93 38.33 3.73
CA GLU A 445 -0.38 37.84 3.21
C GLU A 445 -0.66 37.69 1.70
N ASP A 446 0.17 38.17 0.77
CA ASP A 446 -0.09 38.14 -0.68
C ASP A 446 0.99 37.35 -1.45
N GLN A 447 1.41 36.19 -0.92
CA GLN A 447 2.39 35.35 -1.63
C GLN A 447 1.70 34.23 -2.40
N MET A 448 1.97 34.20 -3.70
CA MET A 448 1.49 33.17 -4.62
C MET A 448 2.06 31.79 -4.26
N VAL A 449 1.15 30.84 -4.11
CA VAL A 449 1.38 29.40 -4.09
C VAL A 449 0.99 28.84 -5.45
N THR A 450 1.78 27.91 -5.98
CA THR A 450 1.48 27.22 -7.23
C THR A 450 1.20 25.75 -6.98
N ASN A 451 0.30 25.15 -7.76
CA ASN A 451 0.13 23.71 -7.72
C ASN A 451 1.38 22.99 -8.24
N VAL A 452 1.67 21.83 -7.65
CA VAL A 452 2.70 20.90 -8.14
C VAL A 452 2.04 19.86 -9.04
N ALA A 453 2.66 19.59 -10.19
CA ALA A 453 2.18 18.57 -11.13
C ALA A 453 2.03 17.20 -10.44
N SER A 454 0.95 16.50 -10.74
CA SER A 454 0.61 15.16 -10.23
C SER A 454 0.35 15.05 -8.73
N ILE A 455 0.37 16.17 -8.01
CA ILE A 455 0.03 16.22 -6.58
C ILE A 455 -1.46 16.53 -6.41
N PHE A 456 -1.98 17.53 -7.11
CA PHE A 456 -3.39 17.90 -6.99
C PHE A 456 -4.22 16.98 -7.90
N LYS A 457 -4.52 15.76 -7.41
CA LYS A 457 -5.15 14.59 -8.08
C LYS A 457 -6.46 14.83 -8.85
N SER A 458 -6.91 16.07 -8.89
CA SER A 458 -8.11 16.57 -9.57
C SER A 458 -7.87 17.09 -10.98
N LEU A 459 -6.64 17.09 -11.47
CA LEU A 459 -6.28 17.46 -12.83
C LEU A 459 -5.88 16.17 -13.58
N PRO A 460 -6.32 15.95 -14.84
CA PRO A 460 -6.94 16.90 -15.74
C PRO A 460 -8.48 16.95 -15.70
N MET A 461 -9.05 18.09 -16.07
CA MET A 461 -10.50 18.28 -16.24
C MET A 461 -10.80 18.68 -17.67
N ASN A 462 -11.83 18.06 -18.27
CA ASN A 462 -12.15 18.24 -19.68
C ASN A 462 -13.61 18.67 -19.82
N GLY A 463 -13.86 19.89 -20.29
CA GLY A 463 -15.20 20.31 -20.69
C GLY A 463 -15.82 19.37 -21.74
N PRO A 464 -17.15 19.35 -21.92
CA PRO A 464 -17.74 18.61 -23.03
C PRO A 464 -17.17 19.12 -24.36
N ILE A 465 -17.06 18.23 -25.33
CA ILE A 465 -16.65 18.60 -26.69
C ILE A 465 -17.87 19.20 -27.39
N PHE A 466 -17.77 20.44 -27.83
CA PHE A 466 -18.74 21.05 -28.71
C PHE A 466 -18.36 20.73 -30.15
N VAL A 467 -19.32 20.32 -30.99
CA VAL A 467 -19.08 19.98 -32.40
C VAL A 467 -20.19 20.57 -33.25
N THR A 468 -19.85 21.15 -34.40
CA THR A 468 -20.86 21.56 -35.40
C THR A 468 -21.57 20.32 -35.96
N PRO A 469 -22.89 20.35 -36.21
CA PRO A 469 -23.64 19.20 -36.72
C PRO A 469 -23.22 18.78 -38.13
#